data_AF-A0A2E9P3Q3-F1
#
_entry.id   AF-A0A2E9P3Q3-F1
#
_cell.length_a   1.000
_cell.length_b   1.000
_cell.length_c   1.000
_cell.angle_alpha   90.00
_cell.angle_beta   90.00
_cell.angle_gamma   90.00
#
_symmetry.space_group_name_H-M   'P 1'
#
loop_
_entity.id
_entity.type
_entity.pdbx_description
1 polymer ?
#
loop_
_entity_poly.entity_id
_entity_poly.type
_entity_poly.pdbx_seq_one_letter_code
_entity_poly.pdbx_strand_id
1 'polypeptide(L)'
;MSLGPSVNMLVGDNGAGKTSVLEAVSILSIGRSFVSSRVRSVIAFDQPSLTVFGKVKKAGIDHRLAVQVCRNEERKLRVDGLVARGQGAFSKILPVLQITPHVVDLISGNPGDRRRFVDWGAFHWSDGNGQLFSGLRRAVLQRN
;
A
#
# COMPACT_ATOMS: atom_id res chain seq x y z
N MET A 1 5.85 0.55 -17.19
CA MET A 1 4.54 0.03 -17.63
C MET A 1 3.55 1.18 -17.63
N SER A 2 2.74 1.33 -18.68
CA SER A 2 1.58 2.24 -18.70
C SER A 2 0.31 1.41 -18.56
N LEU A 3 -0.65 1.84 -17.73
CA LEU A 3 -1.92 1.14 -17.52
C LEU A 3 -3.05 1.88 -18.21
N GLY A 4 -4.01 1.13 -18.75
CA GLY A 4 -5.27 1.68 -19.24
C GLY A 4 -6.18 2.17 -18.10
N PRO A 5 -7.21 2.97 -18.41
CA PRO A 5 -8.08 3.62 -17.41
C PRO A 5 -9.04 2.68 -16.69
N SER A 6 -9.15 1.42 -17.12
CA SER A 6 -10.12 0.46 -16.57
C SER A 6 -9.42 -0.86 -16.24
N VAL A 7 -9.88 -1.98 -16.80
CA VAL A 7 -9.33 -3.30 -16.52
C VAL A 7 -7.98 -3.47 -17.20
N ASN A 8 -6.99 -3.86 -16.43
CA ASN A 8 -5.66 -4.20 -16.91
C ASN A 8 -5.40 -5.68 -16.57
N MET A 9 -5.15 -6.50 -17.58
CA MET A 9 -4.87 -7.92 -17.39
C MET A 9 -3.37 -8.17 -17.47
N LEU A 10 -2.81 -8.78 -16.43
CA LEU A 10 -1.45 -9.30 -16.42
C LEU A 10 -1.52 -10.80 -16.72
N VAL A 11 -1.05 -11.22 -17.89
CA VAL A 11 -1.11 -12.61 -18.35
C VAL A 11 0.31 -13.13 -18.59
N GLY A 12 0.53 -14.41 -18.30
CA GLY A 12 1.81 -15.09 -18.45
C GLY A 12 1.92 -16.28 -17.51
N ASP A 13 3.01 -17.01 -17.57
CA ASP A 13 3.22 -18.23 -16.78
C ASP A 13 3.36 -17.96 -15.28
N ASN A 14 3.18 -19.01 -14.48
CA ASN A 14 3.49 -18.95 -13.06
C ASN A 14 4.96 -18.60 -12.85
N GLY A 15 5.24 -17.66 -11.94
CA GLY A 15 6.60 -17.13 -11.75
C GLY A 15 6.98 -15.98 -12.69
N ALA A 16 6.17 -15.60 -13.68
CA ALA A 16 6.46 -14.49 -14.59
C ALA A 16 6.38 -13.08 -13.97
N GLY A 17 6.30 -12.96 -12.64
CA GLY A 17 6.31 -11.66 -11.94
C GLY A 17 4.97 -10.90 -11.87
N LYS A 18 3.86 -11.50 -12.31
CA LYS A 18 2.51 -10.89 -12.25
C LYS A 18 2.17 -10.39 -10.83
N THR A 19 2.37 -11.25 -9.83
CA THR A 19 2.16 -10.93 -8.42
C THR A 19 3.12 -9.84 -7.93
N SER A 20 4.37 -9.83 -8.41
CA SER A 20 5.36 -8.80 -8.06
C SER A 20 4.94 -7.41 -8.54
N VAL A 21 4.28 -7.30 -9.71
CA VAL A 21 3.73 -6.03 -10.19
C VAL A 21 2.60 -5.54 -9.26
N LEU A 22 1.68 -6.43 -8.88
CA LEU A 22 0.61 -6.10 -7.93
C LEU A 22 1.18 -5.72 -6.55
N GLU A 23 2.25 -6.40 -6.12
CA GLU A 23 2.95 -6.11 -4.88
C GLU A 23 3.65 -4.75 -4.92
N ALA A 24 4.22 -4.35 -6.06
CA ALA A 24 4.76 -3.01 -6.24
C ALA A 24 3.67 -1.94 -6.05
N VAL A 25 2.46 -2.15 -6.60
CA VAL A 25 1.31 -1.25 -6.41
C VAL A 25 0.90 -1.19 -4.93
N SER A 26 0.89 -2.34 -4.23
CA SER A 26 0.65 -2.43 -2.79
C SER A 26 1.63 -1.60 -1.96
N ILE A 27 2.93 -1.77 -2.25
CA ILE A 27 4.02 -1.09 -1.57
C ILE A 27 3.93 0.42 -1.83
N LEU A 28 3.57 0.83 -3.04
CA LEU A 28 3.39 2.23 -3.37
C LEU A 28 2.19 2.83 -2.62
N SER A 29 1.05 2.13 -2.55
CA SER A 29 -0.18 2.61 -1.92
C SER A 29 -0.18 2.56 -0.39
N ILE A 30 -0.07 1.36 0.18
CA ILE A 30 -0.24 1.09 1.63
C ILE A 30 1.08 0.71 2.31
N GLY A 31 2.17 0.59 1.55
CA GLY A 31 3.51 0.41 2.11
C GLY A 31 3.83 -0.97 2.62
N ARG A 32 3.00 -1.95 2.27
CA ARG A 32 3.12 -3.34 2.71
C ARG A 32 3.12 -4.27 1.52
N SER A 33 3.75 -5.42 1.70
CA SER A 33 3.51 -6.57 0.84
C SER A 33 2.24 -7.30 1.33
N PHE A 34 1.47 -7.86 0.41
CA PHE A 34 0.38 -8.77 0.74
C PHE A 34 0.79 -10.25 0.63
N VAL A 35 2.00 -10.54 0.14
CA VAL A 35 2.57 -11.89 0.06
C VAL A 35 3.43 -12.19 1.29
N SER A 36 4.16 -11.19 1.79
CA SER A 36 5.08 -11.30 2.91
C SER A 36 4.72 -10.38 4.06
N SER A 37 4.87 -10.89 5.28
CA SER A 37 4.71 -10.14 6.52
C SER A 37 5.73 -9.01 6.69
N ARG A 38 6.90 -9.10 6.03
CA ARG A 38 7.96 -8.10 6.08
C ARG A 38 8.27 -7.60 4.68
N VAL A 39 7.98 -6.33 4.41
CA VAL A 39 8.26 -5.71 3.09
C VAL A 39 9.74 -5.80 2.69
N ARG A 40 10.69 -5.86 3.64
CA ARG A 40 12.12 -6.03 3.33
C ARG A 40 12.44 -7.39 2.68
N SER A 41 11.62 -8.42 2.88
CA SER A 41 11.87 -9.73 2.28
C SER A 41 11.61 -9.75 0.77
N VAL A 42 10.94 -8.73 0.23
CA VAL A 42 10.66 -8.62 -1.20
C VAL A 42 11.80 -7.92 -1.97
N ILE A 43 12.82 -7.44 -1.26
CA ILE A 43 14.04 -6.92 -1.88
C ILE A 43 14.73 -8.11 -2.57
N ALA A 44 15.06 -7.91 -3.85
CA ALA A 44 15.76 -8.91 -4.65
C ALA A 44 17.03 -9.42 -3.95
N PHE A 45 17.37 -10.68 -4.25
CA PHE A 45 18.57 -11.31 -3.70
C PHE A 45 19.81 -10.47 -4.00
N ASP A 46 20.67 -10.33 -3.00
CA ASP A 46 21.91 -9.53 -3.05
C ASP A 46 21.73 -8.04 -3.43
N GLN A 47 20.50 -7.52 -3.42
CA GLN A 47 20.24 -6.10 -3.65
C GLN A 47 20.11 -5.35 -2.31
N PRO A 48 20.68 -4.13 -2.18
CA PRO A 48 20.63 -3.38 -0.92
C PRO A 48 19.26 -2.74 -0.66
N SER A 49 18.46 -2.53 -1.72
CA SER A 49 17.15 -1.89 -1.63
C SER A 49 16.22 -2.31 -2.78
N LEU A 50 14.93 -2.08 -2.58
CA LEU A 50 13.88 -2.10 -3.60
C LEU A 50 13.35 -0.68 -3.75
N THR A 51 13.21 -0.20 -4.99
CA THR A 51 12.56 1.09 -5.27
C THR A 51 11.38 0.92 -6.20
N VAL A 52 10.25 1.49 -5.83
CA VAL A 52 9.02 1.52 -6.63
C VAL A 52 8.68 2.97 -6.94
N PHE A 53 8.46 3.25 -8.22
CA PHE A 53 7.99 4.54 -8.72
C PHE A 53 6.64 4.37 -9.41
N GLY A 54 5.77 5.37 -9.27
CA GLY A 54 4.51 5.43 -10.01
C GLY A 54 4.08 6.85 -10.30
N LYS A 55 3.38 7.01 -11.42
CA LYS A 55 2.65 8.24 -11.77
C LYS A 55 1.17 7.94 -11.64
N VAL A 56 0.45 8.77 -10.89
CA VAL A 56 -0.97 8.58 -10.59
C VAL A 56 -1.70 9.88 -10.85
N LYS A 57 -2.83 9.82 -11.55
CA LYS A 57 -3.72 10.97 -11.73
C LYS A 57 -4.86 10.88 -10.70
N LYS A 58 -4.96 11.86 -9.81
CA LYS A 58 -6.04 11.97 -8.82
C LYS A 58 -6.70 13.34 -8.93
N ALA A 59 -8.02 13.38 -9.09
CA ALA A 59 -8.80 14.62 -9.20
C ALA A 59 -8.23 15.60 -10.26
N GLY A 60 -7.75 15.08 -11.39
CA GLY A 60 -7.15 15.86 -12.48
C GLY A 60 -5.69 16.24 -12.28
N ILE A 61 -5.09 15.98 -11.12
CA ILE A 61 -3.71 16.31 -10.79
C ILE A 61 -2.82 15.07 -10.94
N ASP A 62 -1.69 15.22 -11.64
CA ASP A 62 -0.68 14.18 -11.75
C ASP A 62 0.27 14.24 -10.55
N HIS A 63 0.45 13.09 -9.90
CA HIS A 63 1.36 12.89 -8.78
C HIS A 63 2.45 11.88 -9.12
N ARG A 64 3.66 12.13 -8.65
CA ARG A 64 4.81 11.22 -8.72
C ARG A 64 5.07 10.63 -7.34
N LEU A 65 4.86 9.33 -7.21
CA LEU A 65 5.06 8.59 -5.98
C LEU A 65 6.35 7.77 -6.08
N ALA A 66 7.16 7.81 -5.03
CA ALA A 66 8.35 6.98 -4.91
C ALA A 66 8.48 6.39 -3.51
N VAL A 67 8.70 5.08 -3.46
CA VAL A 67 9.00 4.34 -2.24
C VAL A 67 10.33 3.63 -2.43
N GLN A 68 11.26 3.82 -1.50
CA GLN A 68 12.46 3.00 -1.42
C GLN A 68 12.50 2.25 -0.08
N VAL A 69 12.56 0.93 -0.15
CA VAL A 69 12.72 0.03 0.99
C VAL A 69 14.17 -0.44 1.01
N CYS A 70 14.90 -0.08 2.06
CA CYS A 70 16.29 -0.50 2.25
C CYS A 70 16.37 -1.68 3.23
N ARG A 71 17.38 -2.55 3.08
CA ARG A 71 17.64 -3.67 4.02
C ARG A 71 18.00 -3.15 5.41
N ASN A 72 18.94 -2.20 5.46
CA ASN A 72 19.57 -1.75 6.70
C ASN A 72 19.29 -0.28 7.04
N GLU A 73 18.53 0.43 6.20
CA GLU A 73 18.16 1.83 6.44
C GLU A 73 16.64 1.99 6.63
N GLU A 74 16.26 3.19 7.05
CA GLU A 74 14.87 3.62 7.04
C GLU A 74 14.30 3.70 5.63
N ARG A 75 12.99 3.46 5.54
CA ARG A 75 12.26 3.54 4.30
C ARG A 75 12.14 5.00 3.85
N LYS A 76 12.48 5.28 2.60
CA LYS A 76 12.42 6.63 2.02
C LYS A 76 11.13 6.77 1.21
N LEU A 77 10.41 7.86 1.46
CA LEU A 77 9.11 8.14 0.85
C LEU A 77 9.16 9.52 0.20
N ARG A 78 8.81 9.60 -1.10
CA ARG A 78 8.69 10.89 -1.80
C ARG A 78 7.38 11.02 -2.57
N VAL A 79 6.77 12.19 -2.46
CA VAL A 79 5.61 12.62 -3.26
C VAL A 79 6.02 13.89 -3.98
N ASP A 80 5.92 13.90 -5.31
CA ASP A 80 6.26 15.04 -6.16
C ASP A 80 7.70 15.57 -5.92
N GLY A 81 8.62 14.63 -5.62
CA GLY A 81 10.03 14.91 -5.34
C GLY A 81 10.33 15.30 -3.89
N LEU A 82 9.31 15.66 -3.10
CA LEU A 82 9.45 16.06 -1.70
C LEU A 82 9.36 14.86 -0.76
N VAL A 83 10.11 14.91 0.35
CA VAL A 83 10.04 13.86 1.39
C VAL A 83 8.66 13.88 2.05
N ALA A 84 7.99 12.72 2.05
CA ALA A 84 6.68 12.56 2.66
C ALA A 84 6.79 12.17 4.14
N ARG A 85 5.90 12.70 4.96
CA ARG A 85 5.85 12.44 6.42
C ARG A 85 5.31 11.06 6.82
N GLY A 86 5.05 10.17 5.86
CA GLY A 86 4.58 8.82 6.12
C GLY A 86 3.73 8.23 5.00
N GLN A 87 3.36 6.96 5.17
CA GLN A 87 2.61 6.21 4.16
C GLN A 87 1.20 6.78 3.90
N GLY A 88 0.59 7.44 4.88
CA GLY A 88 -0.74 8.03 4.73
C GLY A 88 -0.83 9.04 3.57
N ALA A 89 0.26 9.74 3.25
CA ALA A 89 0.31 10.64 2.09
C ALA A 89 0.11 9.89 0.77
N PHE A 90 0.67 8.69 0.65
CA PHE A 90 0.54 7.83 -0.53
C PHE A 90 -0.84 7.20 -0.59
N SER A 91 -1.32 6.67 0.54
CA SER A 91 -2.64 6.04 0.62
C SER A 91 -3.73 7.05 0.25
N LYS A 92 -3.59 8.33 0.65
CA LYS A 92 -4.50 9.39 0.21
C LYS A 92 -4.50 9.57 -1.31
N ILE A 93 -3.36 9.50 -1.99
CA ILE A 93 -3.23 9.74 -3.44
C ILE A 93 -3.62 8.51 -4.27
N LEU A 94 -3.23 7.32 -3.81
CA LEU A 94 -3.41 6.06 -4.50
C LEU A 94 -4.19 5.09 -3.59
N PRO A 95 -5.52 5.19 -3.52
CA PRO A 95 -6.33 4.21 -2.80
C PRO A 95 -6.31 2.87 -3.52
N VAL A 96 -5.87 1.81 -2.84
CA VAL A 96 -5.84 0.44 -3.39
C VAL A 96 -6.52 -0.49 -2.42
N LEU A 97 -7.57 -1.16 -2.90
CA LEU A 97 -8.17 -2.31 -2.23
C LEU A 97 -7.62 -3.58 -2.85
N GLN A 98 -7.21 -4.51 -2.01
CA GLN A 98 -6.62 -5.78 -2.44
C GLN A 98 -7.61 -6.89 -2.21
N ILE A 99 -7.93 -7.59 -3.29
CA ILE A 99 -8.71 -8.82 -3.23
C ILE A 99 -7.72 -9.95 -3.52
N THR A 100 -7.36 -10.68 -2.48
CA THR A 100 -6.43 -11.81 -2.54
C THR A 100 -7.18 -13.09 -2.18
N PRO A 101 -6.61 -14.28 -2.44
CA PRO A 101 -7.21 -15.53 -1.98
C PRO A 101 -7.46 -15.59 -0.46
N HIS A 102 -6.72 -14.79 0.32
CA HIS A 102 -6.87 -14.65 1.78
C HIS A 102 -8.08 -13.81 2.21
N VAL A 103 -8.89 -13.29 1.28
CA VAL A 103 -10.09 -12.49 1.63
C VAL A 103 -11.10 -13.28 2.48
N VAL A 104 -11.07 -14.60 2.43
CA VAL A 104 -11.87 -15.50 3.28
C VAL A 104 -11.59 -15.29 4.78
N ASP A 105 -10.39 -14.82 5.13
CA ASP A 105 -10.00 -14.50 6.51
C ASP A 105 -10.81 -13.33 7.08
N LEU A 106 -11.46 -12.51 6.25
CA LEU A 106 -12.43 -11.52 6.75
C LEU A 106 -13.63 -12.20 7.43
N ILE A 107 -14.04 -13.36 6.93
CA ILE A 107 -15.20 -14.11 7.46
C ILE A 107 -14.75 -15.00 8.61
N SER A 108 -13.76 -15.87 8.36
CA SER A 108 -13.40 -16.96 9.28
C SER A 108 -12.14 -16.67 10.11
N GLY A 109 -11.43 -15.58 9.78
CA GLY A 109 -10.19 -15.20 10.44
C GLY A 109 -10.41 -14.38 11.71
N ASN A 110 -9.29 -13.87 12.23
CA ASN A 110 -9.28 -13.21 13.53
C ASN A 110 -9.96 -11.81 13.43
N PRO A 111 -10.43 -11.25 14.56
CA PRO A 111 -11.02 -9.92 14.56
C PRO A 111 -10.13 -8.79 14.02
N GLY A 112 -8.80 -8.99 14.03
CA GLY A 112 -7.83 -8.05 13.47
C GLY A 112 -7.93 -7.87 11.96
N ASP A 113 -8.28 -8.92 11.21
CA ASP A 113 -8.40 -8.86 9.75
C ASP A 113 -9.60 -7.99 9.34
N ARG A 114 -10.76 -8.21 9.98
CA ARG A 114 -11.93 -7.35 9.84
C ARG A 114 -11.66 -5.90 10.25
N ARG A 115 -10.99 -5.69 11.39
CA ARG A 115 -10.63 -4.33 11.83
C ARG A 115 -9.75 -3.63 10.81
N ARG A 116 -8.72 -4.29 10.27
CA ARG A 116 -7.85 -3.70 9.24
C ARG A 116 -8.63 -3.31 7.98
N PHE A 117 -9.57 -4.15 7.54
CA PHE A 117 -10.43 -3.86 6.40
C PHE A 117 -11.34 -2.64 6.65
N VAL A 118 -12.02 -2.60 7.79
CA VAL A 118 -12.90 -1.47 8.17
C VAL A 118 -12.10 -0.18 8.37
N ASP A 119 -10.94 -0.27 9.03
CA ASP A 119 -10.03 0.85 9.26
C ASP A 119 -9.56 1.46 7.94
N TRP A 120 -9.21 0.63 6.96
CA TRP A 120 -8.86 1.08 5.61
C TRP A 120 -10.02 1.84 4.96
N GLY A 121 -11.24 1.29 5.01
CA GLY A 121 -12.43 1.96 4.48
C GLY A 121 -12.72 3.30 5.15
N ALA A 122 -12.66 3.36 6.48
CA ALA A 122 -12.88 4.58 7.27
C ALA A 122 -11.82 5.66 6.98
N PHE A 123 -10.56 5.28 6.80
CA PHE A 123 -9.49 6.21 6.41
C PHE A 123 -9.81 6.87 5.07
N HIS A 124 -10.23 6.11 4.06
CA HIS A 124 -10.54 6.66 2.75
C HIS A 124 -11.86 7.44 2.71
N TRP A 125 -12.86 7.02 3.48
CA TRP A 125 -14.12 7.76 3.65
C TRP A 125 -13.90 9.15 4.27
N SER A 126 -12.92 9.29 5.17
CA SER A 126 -12.54 10.57 5.79
C SER A 126 -11.49 11.36 4.98
N ASP A 127 -11.43 11.16 3.66
CA ASP A 127 -10.46 11.81 2.76
C ASP A 127 -8.99 11.62 3.15
N GLY A 128 -8.68 10.52 3.84
CA GLY A 128 -7.36 10.24 4.37
C GLY A 128 -6.94 11.20 5.48
N ASN A 129 -7.88 11.73 6.28
CA ASN A 129 -7.56 12.56 7.42
C ASN A 129 -6.87 11.74 8.52
N GLY A 130 -5.54 11.71 8.45
CA GLY A 130 -4.70 10.95 9.38
C GLY A 130 -4.84 11.38 10.84
N GLN A 131 -5.22 12.64 11.13
CA GLN A 131 -5.45 13.10 12.51
C GLN A 131 -6.74 12.51 13.07
N LEU A 132 -7.84 12.57 12.30
CA LEU A 132 -9.12 11.98 12.69
C LEU A 132 -8.99 10.46 12.86
N PHE A 133 -8.31 9.80 11.93
CA PHE A 133 -8.06 8.36 12.01
C PHE A 133 -7.17 7.98 13.20
N SER A 134 -6.09 8.73 13.45
CA SER A 134 -5.23 8.50 14.62
C SER A 134 -5.93 8.83 15.94
N GLY A 135 -6.90 9.76 15.92
CA GLY A 135 -7.78 10.08 17.05
C GLY A 135 -8.73 8.92 17.35
N LEU A 136 -9.44 8.43 16.33
CA LEU A 136 -10.33 7.26 16.44
C LEU A 136 -9.59 6.05 17.00
N ARG A 137 -8.40 5.73 16.45
CA ARG A 137 -7.60 4.59 16.91
C ARG A 137 -7.17 4.74 18.37
N ARG A 138 -6.79 5.95 18.80
CA ARG A 138 -6.47 6.22 20.21
C ARG A 138 -7.67 6.03 21.13
N ALA A 139 -8.83 6.56 20.75
CA ALA A 139 -10.06 6.42 21.53
C ALA A 139 -10.49 4.94 21.66
N VAL A 140 -10.39 4.15 20.59
CA VAL A 140 -10.69 2.72 20.61
C VAL A 140 -9.72 1.93 21.51
N LEU A 141 -8.43 2.28 21.51
CA LEU A 141 -7.43 1.65 22.36
C LEU A 141 -7.60 2.02 23.84
N GLN A 142 -8.02 3.25 24.16
CA GLN A 142 -8.24 3.69 25.54
C GLN A 142 -9.51 3.11 26.17
N ARG A 143 -10.46 2.63 25.36
CA ARG A 143 -11.71 2.03 25.82
C ARG A 143 -11.56 0.56 26.25
N ASN A 144 -10.53 -0.14 25.75
CA ASN A 144 -10.25 -1.54 26.05
C ASN A 144 -9.09 -1.65 27.04
#